data_AF-A0A9W9PGZ4-F1
#
_entry.id   AF-A0A9W9PGZ4-F1
#
_cell.length_a   1.000
_cell.length_b   1.000
_cell.length_c   1.000
_cell.angle_alpha   90.00
_cell.angle_beta   90.00
_cell.angle_gamma   90.00
#
_symmetry.space_group_name_H-M   'P 1'
#
loop_
_entity.id
_entity.type
_entity.pdbx_description
1 polymer ?
#
loop_
_entity_poly.entity_id
_entity_poly.type
_entity_poly.pdbx_seq_one_letter_code
_entity_poly.pdbx_strand_id
1 'polypeptide(L)'
;MTQAQLMQYLGNMGQSWVFTSYAARLIISMNYHEIKSADLPLAHEEEIKGCIFCCYYLDRTLGSLFHRPLSLPEPRLSVTELASVFSNDLHATLMPVVLDLARVQGELLKCCKLADRGAKLAHQSNLNDQMVEIFPRLHCVSYHILVLCDIKGMLIHLKPTRTYGSDVFSCEWLAVEFAYHAIMVDIMRSRLKFMFSPMTHRECIAHSRTALKAMLSIQKILANTPGYEDPFPSFLTW
;
A
#
# COMPACT_ATOMS: atom_id res chain seq x y z
N MET A 1 -4.01 -8.31 -16.79
CA MET A 1 -3.35 -7.67 -15.62
C MET A 1 -1.85 -7.96 -15.51
N THR A 2 -1.43 -9.12 -16.03
CA THR A 2 -0.03 -9.53 -16.22
C THR A 2 0.90 -8.47 -16.81
N GLN A 3 0.43 -7.60 -17.71
CA GLN A 3 1.26 -6.53 -18.29
C GLN A 3 1.67 -5.45 -17.27
N ALA A 4 0.77 -5.04 -16.36
CA ALA A 4 1.11 -4.02 -15.34
C ALA A 4 2.12 -4.57 -14.33
N GLN A 5 1.94 -5.82 -13.90
CA GLN A 5 2.85 -6.54 -13.01
C GLN A 5 4.20 -6.82 -13.69
N LEU A 6 4.21 -7.14 -14.99
CA LEU A 6 5.45 -7.28 -15.75
C LEU A 6 6.21 -5.95 -15.83
N MET A 7 5.52 -4.84 -16.09
CA MET A 7 6.19 -3.53 -16.11
C MET A 7 6.74 -3.14 -14.74
N GLN A 8 6.06 -3.51 -13.65
CA GLN A 8 6.57 -3.38 -12.28
C GLN A 8 7.83 -4.23 -12.09
N TYR A 9 7.80 -5.50 -12.51
CA TYR A 9 8.92 -6.44 -12.46
C TYR A 9 10.13 -5.97 -13.27
N LEU A 10 9.90 -5.24 -14.37
CA LEU A 10 10.95 -4.62 -15.19
C LEU A 10 11.41 -3.25 -14.66
N GLY A 11 10.86 -2.79 -13.53
CA GLY A 11 11.17 -1.48 -12.94
C GLY A 11 10.56 -0.29 -13.70
N ASN A 12 9.75 -0.55 -14.73
CA ASN A 12 9.05 0.47 -15.49
C ASN A 12 7.72 0.82 -14.83
N MET A 13 7.81 1.41 -13.65
CA MET A 13 6.67 1.80 -12.82
C MET A 13 5.75 2.82 -13.54
N GLY A 14 6.30 3.66 -14.41
CA GLY A 14 5.52 4.60 -15.23
C GLY A 14 4.58 3.89 -16.22
N GLN A 15 5.09 2.88 -16.94
CA GLN A 15 4.26 2.03 -17.81
C GLN A 15 3.29 1.17 -17.00
N SER A 16 3.72 0.65 -15.83
CA SER A 16 2.85 -0.09 -14.92
C SER A 16 1.61 0.73 -14.51
N TRP A 17 1.79 2.02 -14.23
CA TRP A 17 0.68 2.92 -13.94
C TRP A 17 -0.25 3.12 -15.15
N VAL A 18 0.31 3.27 -16.37
CA VAL A 18 -0.49 3.42 -17.59
C VAL A 18 -1.40 2.20 -17.80
N PHE A 19 -0.84 0.99 -17.75
CA PHE A 19 -1.62 -0.25 -17.89
C PHE A 19 -2.67 -0.40 -16.79
N THR A 20 -2.31 -0.08 -15.54
CA THR A 20 -3.24 -0.07 -14.42
C THR A 20 -4.41 0.90 -14.66
N SER A 21 -4.14 2.10 -15.19
CA SER A 21 -5.18 3.08 -15.49
C SER A 21 -6.17 2.61 -16.57
N TYR A 22 -5.70 1.83 -17.55
CA TYR A 22 -6.57 1.24 -18.56
C TYR A 22 -7.40 0.10 -17.97
N ALA A 23 -6.79 -0.78 -17.17
CA ALA A 23 -7.51 -1.85 -16.49
C ALA A 23 -8.59 -1.32 -15.54
N ALA A 24 -8.29 -0.26 -14.78
CA ALA A 24 -9.27 0.42 -13.93
C ALA A 24 -10.47 0.96 -14.73
N ARG A 25 -10.24 1.58 -15.90
CA ARG A 25 -11.33 2.03 -16.78
C ARG A 25 -12.18 0.88 -17.30
N LEU A 26 -11.58 -0.28 -17.58
CA LEU A 26 -12.34 -1.47 -17.97
C LEU A 26 -13.23 -1.96 -16.82
N ILE A 27 -12.70 -2.06 -15.59
CA ILE A 27 -13.48 -2.39 -14.38
C ILE A 27 -14.65 -1.42 -14.19
N ILE A 28 -14.42 -0.12 -14.43
CA ILE A 28 -15.47 0.91 -14.35
C ILE A 28 -16.53 0.69 -15.44
N SER A 29 -16.10 0.50 -16.69
CA SER A 29 -17.00 0.31 -17.84
C SER A 29 -17.89 -0.92 -17.71
N MET A 30 -17.38 -1.98 -17.08
CA MET A 30 -18.14 -3.21 -16.75
C MET A 30 -18.95 -3.09 -15.45
N ASN A 31 -18.90 -1.94 -14.79
CA ASN A 31 -19.54 -1.65 -13.51
C ASN A 31 -19.10 -2.56 -12.34
N TYR A 32 -17.93 -3.20 -12.46
CA TYR A 32 -17.42 -4.17 -11.49
C TYR A 32 -17.01 -3.55 -10.15
N HIS A 33 -16.77 -2.24 -10.11
CA HIS A 33 -16.52 -1.49 -8.86
C HIS A 33 -17.77 -1.35 -7.97
N GLU A 34 -18.98 -1.44 -8.54
CA GLU A 34 -20.25 -1.30 -7.80
C GLU A 34 -20.89 -2.65 -7.42
N ILE A 35 -20.28 -3.76 -7.81
CA ILE A 35 -20.79 -5.11 -7.57
C ILE A 35 -20.59 -5.52 -6.10
N LYS A 36 -21.58 -6.21 -5.53
CA LYS A 36 -21.48 -6.87 -4.22
C LYS A 36 -21.11 -8.34 -4.39
N SER A 37 -20.48 -8.97 -3.39
CA SER A 37 -20.02 -10.36 -3.52
C SER A 37 -21.12 -11.35 -3.91
N ALA A 38 -22.38 -11.11 -3.48
CA ALA A 38 -23.52 -11.96 -3.82
C ALA A 38 -23.95 -11.90 -5.29
N ASP A 39 -23.54 -10.85 -6.01
CA ASP A 39 -23.95 -10.58 -7.39
C ASP A 39 -22.88 -11.02 -8.42
N LEU A 40 -21.72 -11.54 -7.96
CA LEU A 40 -20.68 -12.02 -8.86
C LEU A 40 -21.04 -13.39 -9.47
N PRO A 41 -20.77 -13.62 -10.77
CA PRO A 41 -20.88 -14.94 -11.36
C PRO A 41 -19.89 -15.91 -10.69
N LEU A 42 -20.40 -16.98 -10.10
CA LEU A 42 -19.61 -18.02 -9.41
C LEU A 42 -18.44 -18.55 -10.26
N ALA A 43 -18.62 -18.65 -11.58
CA ALA A 43 -17.58 -19.17 -12.48
C ALA A 43 -16.36 -18.25 -12.64
N HIS A 44 -16.50 -16.95 -12.38
CA HIS A 44 -15.46 -15.93 -12.61
C HIS A 44 -15.21 -15.06 -11.36
N GLU A 45 -15.79 -15.42 -10.22
CA GLU A 45 -15.77 -14.60 -9.01
C GLU A 45 -14.34 -14.31 -8.55
N GLU A 46 -13.49 -15.34 -8.46
CA GLU A 46 -12.09 -15.20 -8.04
C GLU A 46 -11.26 -14.36 -9.02
N GLU A 47 -11.46 -14.55 -10.33
CA GLU A 47 -10.74 -13.82 -11.37
C GLU A 47 -11.10 -12.33 -11.35
N ILE A 48 -12.40 -12.01 -11.22
CA ILE A 48 -12.88 -10.63 -11.13
C ILE A 48 -12.36 -9.98 -9.85
N LYS A 49 -12.47 -10.66 -8.69
CA LYS A 49 -11.95 -10.15 -7.41
C LYS A 49 -10.44 -9.94 -7.46
N GLY A 50 -9.68 -10.86 -8.05
CA GLY A 50 -8.24 -10.72 -8.25
C GLY A 50 -7.90 -9.52 -9.15
N CYS A 51 -8.70 -9.30 -10.20
CA CYS A 51 -8.54 -8.13 -11.07
C CYS A 51 -8.77 -6.81 -10.32
N ILE A 52 -9.84 -6.74 -9.54
CA ILE A 52 -10.16 -5.56 -8.71
C ILE A 52 -9.06 -5.35 -7.67
N PHE A 53 -8.61 -6.43 -7.01
CA PHE A 53 -7.54 -6.39 -6.02
C PHE A 53 -6.28 -5.71 -6.55
N CYS A 54 -5.69 -6.23 -7.64
CA CYS A 54 -4.43 -5.68 -8.12
C CYS A 54 -4.60 -4.30 -8.74
N CYS A 55 -5.74 -4.01 -9.41
CA CYS A 55 -5.99 -2.67 -9.92
C CYS A 55 -6.14 -1.66 -8.78
N TYR A 56 -6.86 -2.02 -7.72
CA TYR A 56 -7.01 -1.18 -6.53
C TYR A 56 -5.66 -0.88 -5.88
N TYR A 57 -4.87 -1.94 -5.67
CA TYR A 57 -3.53 -1.90 -5.10
C TYR A 57 -2.59 -1.00 -5.93
N LEU A 58 -2.37 -1.35 -7.20
CA LEU A 58 -1.41 -0.65 -8.06
C LEU A 58 -1.82 0.81 -8.33
N ASP A 59 -3.12 1.09 -8.51
CA ASP A 59 -3.58 2.45 -8.83
C ASP A 59 -3.31 3.42 -7.68
N ARG A 60 -3.49 2.97 -6.43
CA ARG A 60 -3.24 3.77 -5.23
C ARG A 60 -1.75 3.93 -4.95
N THR A 61 -1.01 2.83 -4.98
CA THR A 61 0.42 2.85 -4.67
C THR A 61 1.20 3.63 -5.72
N LEU A 62 1.01 3.35 -7.01
CA LEU A 62 1.66 4.10 -8.09
C LEU A 62 1.12 5.53 -8.21
N GLY A 63 -0.17 5.73 -7.94
CA GLY A 63 -0.77 7.07 -7.90
C GLY A 63 -0.11 7.95 -6.84
N SER A 64 0.12 7.39 -5.64
CA SER A 64 0.84 8.06 -4.56
C SER A 64 2.29 8.33 -4.94
N LEU A 65 3.02 7.29 -5.39
CA LEU A 65 4.42 7.40 -5.78
C LEU A 65 4.64 8.51 -6.83
N PHE A 66 3.81 8.55 -7.87
CA PHE A 66 3.93 9.52 -8.97
C PHE A 66 3.11 10.79 -8.79
N HIS A 67 2.42 10.95 -7.66
CA HIS A 67 1.49 12.05 -7.42
C HIS A 67 0.41 12.18 -8.53
N ARG A 68 0.01 11.07 -9.16
CA ARG A 68 -0.97 11.02 -10.27
C ARG A 68 -2.39 10.78 -9.78
N PRO A 69 -3.44 11.20 -10.49
CA PRO A 69 -4.82 10.95 -10.05
C PRO A 69 -5.10 9.45 -9.99
N LEU A 70 -5.94 9.03 -9.04
CA LEU A 70 -6.44 7.67 -8.97
C LEU A 70 -7.43 7.45 -10.13
N SER A 71 -7.31 6.30 -10.79
CA SER A 71 -8.16 5.90 -11.91
C SER A 71 -9.37 5.11 -11.44
N LEU A 72 -9.23 4.32 -10.36
CA LEU A 72 -10.28 3.45 -9.84
C LEU A 72 -10.99 4.11 -8.64
N PRO A 73 -12.33 4.23 -8.64
CA PRO A 73 -13.09 4.65 -7.46
C PRO A 73 -12.97 3.63 -6.32
N GLU A 74 -13.53 3.95 -5.16
CA GLU A 74 -13.60 2.98 -4.05
C GLU A 74 -14.55 1.84 -4.42
N PRO A 75 -14.10 0.58 -4.48
CA PRO A 75 -14.99 -0.55 -4.77
C PRO A 75 -15.97 -0.78 -3.62
N ARG A 76 -17.15 -1.32 -3.92
CA ARG A 76 -18.12 -1.75 -2.90
C ARG A 76 -17.69 -2.99 -2.13
N LEU A 77 -16.86 -3.83 -2.73
CA LEU A 77 -16.26 -4.98 -2.06
C LEU A 77 -15.31 -4.51 -0.95
N SER A 78 -15.45 -5.08 0.24
CA SER A 78 -14.54 -4.81 1.35
C SER A 78 -13.14 -5.40 1.12
N VAL A 79 -12.16 -4.88 1.87
CA VAL A 79 -10.77 -5.39 1.86
C VAL A 79 -10.73 -6.89 2.15
N THR A 80 -11.52 -7.37 3.10
CA THR A 80 -11.59 -8.79 3.46
C THR A 80 -12.18 -9.64 2.33
N GLU A 81 -13.21 -9.14 1.63
CA GLU A 81 -13.80 -9.82 0.47
C GLU A 81 -12.88 -9.86 -0.74
N LEU A 82 -12.04 -8.84 -0.94
CA LEU A 82 -11.03 -8.83 -2.00
C LEU A 82 -9.83 -9.72 -1.66
N ALA A 83 -9.40 -9.72 -0.39
CA ALA A 83 -8.31 -10.55 0.08
C ALA A 83 -8.66 -12.04 0.14
N SER A 84 -9.95 -12.40 0.16
CA SER A 84 -10.37 -13.81 0.22
C SER A 84 -9.93 -14.63 -1.00
N VAL A 85 -9.57 -13.99 -2.11
CA VAL A 85 -8.96 -14.65 -3.28
C VAL A 85 -7.66 -15.38 -2.92
N PHE A 86 -6.99 -14.96 -1.84
CA PHE A 86 -5.71 -15.51 -1.39
C PHE A 86 -5.83 -16.41 -0.15
N SER A 87 -7.05 -16.82 0.23
CA SER A 87 -7.33 -17.54 1.50
C SER A 87 -6.57 -18.85 1.67
N ASN A 88 -6.16 -19.49 0.57
CA ASN A 88 -5.45 -20.78 0.58
C ASN A 88 -3.93 -20.63 0.60
N ASP A 89 -3.42 -19.40 0.63
CA ASP A 89 -2.01 -19.12 0.43
C ASP A 89 -1.31 -18.65 1.71
N LEU A 90 0.02 -18.76 1.76
CA LEU A 90 0.83 -18.28 2.89
C LEU A 90 0.64 -16.76 3.12
N HIS A 91 0.15 -16.07 2.10
CA HIS A 91 -0.07 -14.62 2.04
C HIS A 91 -1.47 -14.19 2.49
N ALA A 92 -2.38 -15.12 2.84
CA ALA A 92 -3.77 -14.82 3.23
C ALA A 92 -3.86 -13.73 4.32
N THR A 93 -2.93 -13.74 5.27
CA THR A 93 -2.88 -12.76 6.36
C THR A 93 -2.25 -11.42 5.94
N LEU A 94 -1.40 -11.41 4.91
CA LEU A 94 -0.68 -10.21 4.45
C LEU A 94 -1.49 -9.38 3.47
N MET A 95 -2.33 -10.00 2.64
CA MET A 95 -3.07 -9.30 1.59
C MET A 95 -4.05 -8.21 2.08
N PRO A 96 -4.82 -8.42 3.18
CA PRO A 96 -5.65 -7.36 3.74
C PRO A 96 -4.84 -6.12 4.15
N VAL A 97 -3.64 -6.35 4.68
CA VAL A 97 -2.71 -5.32 5.14
C VAL A 97 -2.21 -4.48 3.99
N VAL A 98 -1.80 -5.14 2.92
CA VAL A 98 -1.32 -4.51 1.70
C VAL A 98 -2.41 -3.61 1.11
N LEU A 99 -3.66 -4.07 1.08
CA LEU A 99 -4.80 -3.27 0.63
C LEU A 99 -5.08 -2.07 1.54
N ASP A 100 -4.99 -2.24 2.86
CA ASP A 100 -5.16 -1.13 3.79
C ASP A 100 -4.06 -0.08 3.61
N LEU A 101 -2.79 -0.47 3.45
CA LEU A 101 -1.70 0.46 3.18
C LEU A 101 -1.93 1.22 1.86
N ALA A 102 -2.34 0.51 0.80
CA ALA A 102 -2.68 1.15 -0.47
C ALA A 102 -3.86 2.13 -0.30
N ARG A 103 -4.89 1.78 0.46
CA ARG A 103 -6.01 2.68 0.78
C ARG A 103 -5.52 3.98 1.42
N VAL A 104 -4.63 3.89 2.40
CA VAL A 104 -4.04 5.05 3.09
C VAL A 104 -3.29 5.95 2.11
N GLN A 105 -2.46 5.37 1.25
CA GLN A 105 -1.73 6.12 0.21
C GLN A 105 -2.69 6.88 -0.72
N GLY A 106 -3.78 6.24 -1.13
CA GLY A 106 -4.80 6.87 -1.97
C GLY A 106 -5.48 8.06 -1.29
N GLU A 107 -5.81 7.95 -0.01
CA GLU A 107 -6.40 9.04 0.77
C GLU A 107 -5.40 10.19 1.02
N LEU A 108 -4.15 9.87 1.35
CA LEU A 108 -3.09 10.85 1.55
C LEU A 108 -2.85 11.69 0.29
N LEU A 109 -2.79 11.03 -0.87
CA LEU A 109 -2.64 11.67 -2.17
C LEU A 109 -3.77 12.68 -2.46
N LYS A 110 -5.02 12.34 -2.13
CA LYS A 110 -6.16 13.28 -2.28
C LYS A 110 -5.96 14.53 -1.42
N CYS A 111 -5.50 14.35 -0.18
CA CYS A 111 -5.21 15.44 0.75
C CYS A 111 -4.09 16.35 0.23
N CYS A 112 -2.98 15.79 -0.23
CA CYS A 112 -1.85 16.55 -0.78
C CYS A 112 -2.25 17.39 -2.00
N LYS A 113 -3.10 16.85 -2.89
CA LYS A 113 -3.57 17.58 -4.08
C LYS A 113 -4.52 18.74 -3.77
N LEU A 114 -5.30 18.64 -2.71
CA LEU A 114 -6.13 19.74 -2.24
C LEU A 114 -5.26 20.88 -1.70
N ALA A 115 -4.18 20.54 -0.99
CA ALA A 115 -3.21 21.52 -0.47
C ALA A 115 -2.46 22.28 -1.58
N ASP A 116 -2.12 21.61 -2.69
CA ASP A 116 -1.39 22.22 -3.80
C ASP A 116 -2.25 23.16 -4.69
N ARG A 117 -3.59 23.01 -4.68
CA ARG A 117 -4.48 23.72 -5.64
C ARG A 117 -5.03 25.08 -5.18
N GLY A 118 -4.84 25.58 -3.95
CA GLY A 118 -5.23 26.97 -3.68
C GLY A 118 -5.20 27.54 -2.24
N ALA A 119 -4.63 28.75 -2.14
CA ALA A 119 -4.85 29.85 -1.16
C ALA A 119 -4.15 29.80 0.22
N LYS A 120 -2.86 30.15 0.26
CA LYS A 120 -1.95 30.15 1.45
C LYS A 120 -2.43 30.81 2.77
N LEU A 121 -3.47 31.66 2.80
CA LEU A 121 -3.92 32.36 4.03
C LEU A 121 -5.26 31.86 4.59
N ALA A 122 -6.30 31.71 3.76
CA ALA A 122 -7.57 31.10 4.19
C ALA A 122 -7.44 29.58 4.44
N HIS A 123 -6.41 28.96 3.85
CA HIS A 123 -6.15 27.53 3.95
C HIS A 123 -5.45 27.15 5.25
N GLN A 124 -4.82 28.08 5.99
CA GLN A 124 -4.17 27.75 7.28
C GLN A 124 -5.16 27.36 8.38
N SER A 125 -6.33 28.03 8.47
CA SER A 125 -7.35 27.65 9.46
C SER A 125 -8.10 26.37 9.05
N ASN A 126 -8.39 26.22 7.75
CA ASN A 126 -9.10 25.07 7.20
C ASN A 126 -8.21 23.81 7.13
N LEU A 127 -6.88 23.97 6.96
CA LEU A 127 -5.91 22.87 7.09
C LEU A 127 -5.81 22.36 8.52
N ASN A 128 -5.92 23.21 9.55
CA ASN A 128 -5.99 22.72 10.92
C ASN A 128 -7.26 21.89 11.15
N ASP A 129 -8.41 22.33 10.63
CA ASP A 129 -9.68 21.58 10.71
C ASP A 129 -9.66 20.28 9.88
N GLN A 130 -9.05 20.29 8.68
CA GLN A 130 -8.87 19.08 7.85
C GLN A 130 -7.80 18.14 8.40
N MET A 131 -6.73 18.66 9.00
CA MET A 131 -5.76 17.85 9.74
C MET A 131 -6.43 17.22 10.96
N VAL A 132 -7.35 17.90 11.64
CA VAL A 132 -8.20 17.32 12.71
C VAL A 132 -9.11 16.19 12.17
N GLU A 133 -9.47 16.17 10.88
CA GLU A 133 -10.22 15.08 10.23
C GLU A 133 -9.34 13.93 9.71
N ILE A 134 -8.11 14.25 9.28
CA ILE A 134 -7.10 13.29 8.80
C ILE A 134 -6.37 12.60 9.97
N PHE A 135 -6.14 13.29 11.08
CA PHE A 135 -5.47 12.78 12.28
C PHE A 135 -6.15 11.52 12.85
N PRO A 136 -7.49 11.44 12.98
CA PRO A 136 -8.20 10.24 13.41
C PRO A 136 -8.02 9.07 12.45
N ARG A 137 -8.01 9.32 11.13
CA ARG A 137 -7.76 8.28 10.13
C ARG A 137 -6.31 7.81 10.18
N LEU A 138 -5.38 8.72 10.38
CA LEU A 138 -3.98 8.39 10.62
C LEU A 138 -3.76 7.62 11.93
N HIS A 139 -4.51 7.97 12.95
CA HIS A 139 -4.51 7.29 14.24
C HIS A 139 -5.12 5.89 14.12
N CYS A 140 -6.12 5.71 13.25
CA CYS A 140 -6.69 4.42 12.86
C CYS A 140 -5.68 3.57 12.06
N VAL A 141 -4.89 4.19 11.19
CA VAL A 141 -3.76 3.55 10.50
C VAL A 141 -2.64 3.19 11.49
N SER A 142 -2.27 4.08 12.41
CA SER A 142 -1.36 3.77 13.51
C SER A 142 -1.88 2.60 14.36
N TYR A 143 -3.18 2.51 14.61
CA TYR A 143 -3.80 1.37 15.27
C TYR A 143 -3.67 0.08 14.43
N HIS A 144 -3.95 0.12 13.12
CA HIS A 144 -3.75 -1.03 12.24
C HIS A 144 -2.28 -1.46 12.19
N ILE A 145 -1.31 -0.54 12.16
CA ILE A 145 0.09 -0.94 12.20
C ILE A 145 0.53 -1.45 13.58
N LEU A 146 0.02 -0.91 14.68
CA LEU A 146 0.23 -1.51 16.00
C LEU A 146 -0.31 -2.96 16.04
N VAL A 147 -1.52 -3.18 15.54
CA VAL A 147 -2.13 -4.51 15.38
C VAL A 147 -1.26 -5.41 14.50
N LEU A 148 -0.63 -4.88 13.45
CA LEU A 148 0.25 -5.65 12.57
C LEU A 148 1.63 -5.93 13.16
N CYS A 149 2.15 -5.03 13.99
CA CYS A 149 3.33 -5.26 14.81
C CYS A 149 3.05 -6.32 15.90
N ASP A 150 1.85 -6.35 16.45
CA ASP A 150 1.41 -7.39 17.39
C ASP A 150 1.24 -8.75 16.68
N ILE A 151 0.66 -8.76 15.48
CA ILE A 151 0.58 -9.94 14.61
C ILE A 151 1.99 -10.42 14.21
N LYS A 152 2.95 -9.53 13.93
CA LYS A 152 4.37 -9.85 13.71
C LYS A 152 4.96 -10.58 14.91
N GLY A 153 4.75 -10.03 16.10
CA GLY A 153 5.21 -10.62 17.36
C GLY A 153 4.68 -12.04 17.54
N MET A 154 3.38 -12.24 17.34
CA MET A 154 2.75 -13.57 17.42
C MET A 154 3.25 -14.55 16.35
N LEU A 155 3.42 -14.11 15.10
CA LEU A 155 3.89 -14.96 14.00
C LEU A 155 5.36 -15.39 14.17
N ILE A 156 6.21 -14.55 14.76
CA ILE A 156 7.60 -14.90 15.12
C ILE A 156 7.65 -16.02 16.14
N HIS A 157 6.69 -16.08 17.07
CA HIS A 157 6.61 -17.14 18.09
C HIS A 157 6.00 -18.46 17.56
N LEU A 158 5.34 -18.45 16.40
CA LEU A 158 4.60 -19.60 15.85
C LEU A 158 5.37 -20.41 14.78
N LYS A 159 6.57 -20.02 14.33
CA LYS A 159 7.31 -20.73 13.25
C LYS A 159 8.64 -21.36 13.71
N PRO A 160 8.69 -22.69 13.95
CA PRO A 160 9.92 -23.48 13.95
C PRO A 160 10.10 -24.41 12.72
N THR A 161 9.28 -24.34 11.67
CA THR A 161 9.32 -25.38 10.62
C THR A 161 8.98 -24.86 9.22
N ARG A 162 10.01 -24.45 8.44
CA ARG A 162 10.16 -24.63 6.97
C ARG A 162 11.33 -23.78 6.46
N THR A 163 12.39 -24.44 6.03
CA THR A 163 13.73 -23.88 5.81
C THR A 163 14.04 -23.37 4.39
N TYR A 164 13.09 -23.39 3.45
CA TYR A 164 13.29 -22.83 2.09
C TYR A 164 12.25 -21.79 1.65
N GLY A 165 11.06 -21.75 2.26
CA GLY A 165 10.05 -20.68 2.06
C GLY A 165 10.14 -19.55 3.09
N SER A 166 11.13 -19.60 3.99
CA SER A 166 11.35 -18.65 5.07
C SER A 166 11.71 -17.27 4.53
N ASP A 167 12.69 -17.20 3.63
CA ASP A 167 13.38 -15.95 3.31
C ASP A 167 12.57 -15.06 2.35
N VAL A 168 11.86 -15.66 1.39
CA VAL A 168 10.95 -14.93 0.49
C VAL A 168 9.75 -14.37 1.25
N PHE A 169 9.15 -15.16 2.14
CA PHE A 169 8.08 -14.68 3.01
C PHE A 169 8.57 -13.60 3.99
N SER A 170 9.82 -13.72 4.47
CA SER A 170 10.46 -12.66 5.26
C SER A 170 10.68 -11.38 4.45
N CYS A 171 11.04 -11.46 3.16
CA CYS A 171 11.15 -10.30 2.28
C CYS A 171 9.83 -9.55 2.12
N GLU A 172 8.72 -10.26 1.89
CA GLU A 172 7.41 -9.63 1.77
C GLU A 172 6.92 -8.99 3.05
N TRP A 173 7.21 -9.61 4.20
CA TRP A 173 6.93 -9.01 5.48
C TRP A 173 7.73 -7.71 5.69
N LEU A 174 9.03 -7.75 5.39
CA LEU A 174 9.91 -6.58 5.46
C LEU A 174 9.47 -5.49 4.48
N ALA A 175 8.91 -5.86 3.33
CA ALA A 175 8.35 -4.93 2.36
C ALA A 175 7.13 -4.18 2.92
N VAL A 176 6.23 -4.88 3.61
CA VAL A 176 5.09 -4.25 4.30
C VAL A 176 5.56 -3.32 5.43
N GLU A 177 6.58 -3.73 6.19
CA GLU A 177 7.20 -2.89 7.22
C GLU A 177 7.87 -1.63 6.63
N PHE A 178 8.55 -1.78 5.49
CA PHE A 178 9.10 -0.65 4.74
C PHE A 178 7.98 0.31 4.31
N ALA A 179 6.94 -0.20 3.65
CA ALA A 179 5.83 0.60 3.15
C ALA A 179 5.13 1.39 4.26
N TYR A 180 4.88 0.76 5.41
CA TYR A 180 4.35 1.46 6.58
C TYR A 180 5.20 2.66 6.98
N HIS A 181 6.50 2.43 7.19
CA HIS A 181 7.38 3.48 7.68
C HIS A 181 7.59 4.58 6.64
N ALA A 182 7.59 4.26 5.35
CA ALA A 182 7.60 5.25 4.27
C ALA A 182 6.36 6.16 4.31
N ILE A 183 5.16 5.57 4.43
CA ILE A 183 3.90 6.31 4.55
C ILE A 183 3.92 7.22 5.80
N MET A 184 4.40 6.73 6.94
CA MET A 184 4.54 7.54 8.16
C MET A 184 5.47 8.73 7.97
N VAL A 185 6.58 8.55 7.26
CA VAL A 185 7.50 9.63 6.93
C VAL A 185 6.81 10.68 6.07
N ASP A 186 6.07 10.28 5.03
CA ASP A 186 5.35 11.21 4.16
C ASP A 186 4.32 12.05 4.93
N ILE A 187 3.60 11.43 5.85
CA ILE A 187 2.64 12.14 6.69
C ILE A 187 3.34 13.12 7.64
N MET A 188 4.36 12.65 8.36
CA MET A 188 5.07 13.50 9.31
C MET A 188 5.78 14.66 8.61
N ARG A 189 6.38 14.43 7.44
CA ARG A 189 6.96 15.48 6.60
C ARG A 189 5.90 16.48 6.17
N SER A 190 4.72 16.01 5.74
CA SER A 190 3.62 16.88 5.38
C SER A 190 3.19 17.75 6.56
N ARG A 191 3.04 17.17 7.76
CA ARG A 191 2.74 17.92 8.98
C ARG A 191 3.82 18.95 9.32
N LEU A 192 5.09 18.58 9.25
CA LEU A 192 6.23 19.46 9.56
C LEU A 192 6.34 20.66 8.61
N LYS A 193 5.83 20.56 7.38
CA LYS A 193 5.74 21.70 6.45
C LYS A 193 4.80 22.81 6.96
N PHE A 194 3.75 22.44 7.70
CA PHE A 194 2.74 23.39 8.17
C PHE A 194 2.97 23.80 9.63
N MET A 195 3.38 22.85 10.48
CA MET A 195 3.62 23.07 11.90
C MET A 195 4.86 22.31 12.35
N PHE A 196 5.93 23.05 12.63
CA PHE A 196 7.15 22.46 13.15
C PHE A 196 6.94 21.98 14.60
N SER A 197 7.42 20.76 14.89
CA SER A 197 7.46 20.19 16.24
C SER A 197 8.73 19.36 16.37
N PRO A 198 9.60 19.63 17.36
CA PRO A 198 10.81 18.84 17.59
C PRO A 198 10.51 17.35 17.83
N MET A 199 9.40 17.05 18.49
CA MET A 199 8.96 15.67 18.74
C MET A 199 8.56 14.96 17.44
N THR A 200 7.72 15.59 16.63
CA THR A 200 7.30 15.04 15.32
C THR A 200 8.48 14.90 14.37
N HIS A 201 9.44 15.83 14.40
CA HIS A 201 10.67 15.73 13.64
C HIS A 201 11.51 14.52 14.07
N ARG A 202 11.64 14.28 15.38
CA ARG A 202 12.36 13.12 15.91
C ARG A 202 11.72 11.80 15.51
N GLU A 203 10.39 11.70 15.59
CA GLU A 203 9.63 10.53 15.14
C GLU A 203 9.78 10.28 13.63
N CYS A 204 9.73 11.35 12.82
CA CYS A 204 9.93 11.27 11.38
C CYS A 204 11.31 10.66 11.04
N ILE A 205 12.35 11.13 11.72
CA ILE A 205 13.70 10.58 11.56
C ILE A 205 13.75 9.11 12.01
N ALA A 206 13.07 8.76 13.10
CA ALA A 206 13.02 7.37 13.58
C ALA A 206 12.39 6.45 12.53
N HIS A 207 11.22 6.80 12.00
CA HIS A 207 10.57 6.04 10.93
C HIS A 207 11.42 5.98 9.65
N SER A 208 12.05 7.09 9.25
CA SER A 208 12.96 7.12 8.09
C SER A 208 14.11 6.12 8.24
N ARG A 209 14.69 6.05 9.45
CA ARG A 209 15.77 5.09 9.75
C ARG A 209 15.27 3.65 9.73
N THR A 210 14.06 3.38 10.23
CA THR A 210 13.51 2.02 10.22
C THR A 210 13.14 1.57 8.81
N ALA A 211 12.54 2.44 7.99
CA ALA A 211 12.30 2.16 6.57
C ALA A 211 13.62 1.79 5.86
N LEU A 212 14.68 2.61 6.04
CA LEU A 212 15.97 2.34 5.43
C LEU A 212 16.56 0.99 5.89
N LYS A 213 16.44 0.65 7.18
CA LYS A 213 16.88 -0.65 7.71
C LYS A 213 16.11 -1.81 7.07
N ALA A 214 14.79 -1.69 6.94
CA ALA A 214 13.97 -2.70 6.29
C ALA A 214 14.40 -2.89 4.83
N MET A 215 14.56 -1.80 4.07
CA MET A 215 15.03 -1.83 2.68
C MET A 215 16.40 -2.51 2.54
N LEU A 216 17.36 -2.15 3.40
CA LEU A 216 18.69 -2.76 3.41
C LEU A 216 18.63 -4.27 3.73
N SER A 217 17.75 -4.69 4.64
CA SER A 217 17.55 -6.11 4.96
C SER A 217 16.99 -6.86 3.77
N ILE A 218 16.01 -6.30 3.06
CA ILE A 218 15.44 -6.92 1.86
C ILE A 218 16.52 -7.06 0.77
N GLN A 219 17.29 -6.01 0.51
CA GLN A 219 18.39 -6.05 -0.45
C GLN A 219 19.42 -7.14 -0.12
N LYS A 220 19.75 -7.34 1.16
CA LYS A 220 20.65 -8.41 1.60
C LYS A 220 20.08 -9.80 1.37
N ILE A 221 18.80 -10.02 1.68
CA ILE A 221 18.16 -11.33 1.48
C ILE A 221 18.13 -11.67 -0.01
N LEU A 222 17.74 -10.71 -0.86
CA LEU A 222 17.71 -10.91 -2.31
C LEU A 222 19.09 -11.21 -2.90
N ALA A 223 20.13 -10.47 -2.48
CA ALA A 223 21.50 -10.70 -2.94
C ALA A 223 22.04 -12.09 -2.57
N ASN A 224 21.51 -12.71 -1.51
CA ASN A 224 21.94 -14.02 -1.01
C ASN A 224 21.06 -15.18 -1.49
N THR A 225 20.03 -14.93 -2.31
CA THR A 225 19.10 -15.96 -2.80
C THR A 225 19.43 -16.33 -4.25
N PRO A 226 20.26 -17.37 -4.51
CA PRO A 226 20.66 -17.74 -5.87
C PRO A 226 19.45 -18.23 -6.68
N GLY A 227 19.30 -17.71 -7.91
CA GLY A 227 18.16 -17.99 -8.80
C GLY A 227 17.00 -17.00 -8.67
N TYR A 228 17.06 -16.07 -7.72
CA TYR A 228 16.14 -14.93 -7.59
C TYR A 228 16.78 -13.69 -8.22
N GLU A 229 17.12 -13.76 -9.51
CA GLU A 229 17.41 -12.58 -10.33
C GLU A 229 16.09 -11.88 -10.68
N ASP A 230 15.36 -11.44 -9.66
CA ASP A 230 14.16 -10.63 -9.83
C ASP A 230 14.63 -9.19 -10.12
N PRO A 231 14.43 -8.64 -11.35
CA PRO A 231 14.98 -7.36 -11.73
C PRO A 231 14.44 -6.23 -10.85
N PHE A 232 13.18 -6.32 -10.40
CA PHE A 232 12.57 -5.35 -9.49
C PHE A 232 11.49 -6.01 -8.60
N PRO A 233 11.78 -6.30 -7.33
CA PRO A 233 10.81 -6.91 -6.42
C PRO A 233 9.60 -5.99 -6.17
N SER A 234 8.44 -6.60 -5.94
CA SER A 234 7.13 -5.94 -5.87
C SER A 234 7.05 -4.77 -4.87
N PHE A 235 7.89 -4.78 -3.83
CA PHE A 235 7.95 -3.71 -2.84
C PHE A 235 8.56 -2.40 -3.34
N LEU A 236 9.16 -2.37 -4.52
CA LEU A 236 9.66 -1.12 -5.13
C LEU A 236 8.54 -0.26 -5.71
N THR A 237 7.28 -0.68 -5.59
CA THR A 237 6.14 0.20 -5.87
C THR A 237 5.83 1.20 -4.77
N TRP A 238 6.35 0.98 -3.55
CA TRP A 238 6.07 1.79 -2.36
C TRP A 238 6.95 3.02 -2.22
#